data_AF-A0A2V8V2Y9-F1
#
_entry.id   AF-A0A2V8V2Y9-F1
#
_cell.length_a   1.000
_cell.length_b   1.000
_cell.length_c   1.000
_cell.angle_alpha   90.00
_cell.angle_beta   90.00
_cell.angle_gamma   90.00
#
_symmetry.space_group_name_H-M   'P 1'
#
loop_
_entity.id
_entity.type
_entity.pdbx_description
1 polymer ?
#
loop_
_entity_poly.entity_id
_entity_poly.type
_entity_poly.pdbx_seq_one_letter_code
_entity_poly.pdbx_strand_id
1 'polypeptide(L)'
;MHATEATWRDAYAQSFPLCVSVMAVLERMRGHLLAELHAEPSRRTLMEQKTREYLRSVGSAGTNVLGFTTRAAVVSAQLMALLPTAPSPPQRSHRMAESRQDRLSRWRFDIMIAATARLIERMPERFPGVGPLNLISVKRLAA
;
A
#
# COMPACT_ATOMS: atom_id res chain seq x y z
N MET A 1 20.94 2.56 -16.29
CA MET A 1 21.16 1.74 -15.08
C MET A 1 19.79 1.38 -14.50
N HIS A 2 19.20 0.25 -14.91
CA HIS A 2 17.81 -0.15 -14.55
C HIS A 2 17.76 -1.46 -13.75
N ALA A 3 18.88 -1.87 -13.14
CA ALA A 3 19.06 -3.18 -12.52
C ALA A 3 19.06 -3.15 -10.97
N THR A 4 18.15 -2.40 -10.34
CA THR A 4 18.19 -2.21 -8.87
C THR A 4 16.91 -2.60 -8.12
N GLU A 5 15.71 -2.31 -8.61
CA GLU A 5 14.48 -2.59 -7.85
C GLU A 5 14.03 -4.06 -7.90
N ALA A 6 14.01 -4.67 -9.08
CA ALA A 6 13.65 -6.09 -9.23
C ALA A 6 14.65 -6.97 -8.48
N THR A 7 15.93 -6.66 -8.61
CA THR A 7 17.04 -7.35 -7.93
C THR A 7 16.95 -7.24 -6.41
N TRP A 8 16.64 -6.05 -5.87
CA TRP A 8 16.45 -5.89 -4.42
C TRP A 8 15.24 -6.67 -3.90
N ARG A 9 14.09 -6.53 -4.57
CA ARG A 9 12.86 -7.19 -4.13
C ARG A 9 13.02 -8.70 -4.12
N ASP A 10 13.62 -9.24 -5.19
CA ASP A 10 13.82 -10.68 -5.33
C ASP A 10 14.85 -11.18 -4.31
N ALA A 11 15.93 -10.43 -4.04
CA ALA A 11 16.88 -10.73 -2.96
C ALA A 11 16.25 -10.67 -1.56
N TYR A 12 15.37 -9.68 -1.32
CA TYR A 12 14.62 -9.56 -0.07
C TYR A 12 13.65 -10.73 0.10
N ALA A 13 12.91 -11.09 -0.95
CA ALA A 13 11.94 -12.18 -0.97
C ALA A 13 12.57 -13.55 -0.69
N GLN A 14 13.84 -13.74 -1.06
CA GLN A 14 14.59 -14.95 -0.74
C GLN A 14 14.86 -15.09 0.77
N SER A 15 14.93 -13.97 1.48
CA SER A 15 15.33 -13.93 2.89
C SER A 15 14.16 -13.70 3.85
N PHE A 16 13.10 -13.03 3.39
CA PHE A 16 11.96 -12.62 4.21
C PHE A 16 10.66 -12.76 3.44
N PRO A 17 9.55 -13.15 4.09
CA PRO A 17 8.27 -13.18 3.40
C PRO A 17 7.81 -11.78 3.03
N LEU A 18 7.35 -11.65 1.79
CA LEU A 18 6.69 -10.45 1.31
C LEU A 18 5.19 -10.55 1.60
N CYS A 19 4.67 -9.51 2.25
CA CYS A 19 3.25 -9.38 2.54
C CYS A 19 2.73 -8.05 2.02
N VAL A 20 1.49 -8.04 1.54
CA VAL A 20 0.81 -6.84 1.05
C VAL A 20 -0.47 -6.65 1.85
N SER A 21 -0.71 -5.46 2.39
CA SER A 21 -2.00 -5.15 3.03
C SER A 21 -3.11 -5.15 1.98
N VAL A 22 -4.27 -5.72 2.29
CA VAL A 22 -5.47 -5.64 1.43
C VAL A 22 -5.87 -4.19 1.13
N MET A 23 -5.49 -3.24 1.99
CA MET A 23 -5.72 -1.82 1.75
C MET A 23 -4.89 -1.25 0.61
N ALA A 24 -3.66 -1.75 0.41
CA ALA A 24 -2.84 -1.42 -0.76
C ALA A 24 -3.43 -2.02 -2.04
N VAL A 25 -4.03 -3.22 -1.95
CA VAL A 25 -4.77 -3.83 -3.06
C VAL A 25 -5.98 -2.98 -3.44
N LEU A 26 -6.76 -2.56 -2.43
CA LEU A 26 -7.92 -1.69 -2.62
C LEU A 26 -7.51 -0.36 -3.26
N GLU A 27 -6.47 0.30 -2.76
CA GLU A 27 -5.97 1.56 -3.34
C GLU A 27 -5.58 1.40 -4.81
N ARG A 28 -4.82 0.34 -5.13
CA ARG A 28 -4.39 0.07 -6.50
C ARG A 28 -5.57 -0.24 -7.43
N MET A 29 -6.53 -1.04 -6.95
CA MET A 29 -7.74 -1.35 -7.70
C MET A 29 -8.59 -0.09 -7.93
N ARG A 30 -8.74 0.78 -6.93
CA ARG A 30 -9.40 2.08 -7.11
C ARG A 30 -8.75 2.88 -8.25
N GLY A 31 -7.41 2.93 -8.29
CA GLY A 31 -6.67 3.62 -9.35
C GLY A 31 -6.90 3.02 -10.75
N HIS A 32 -6.94 1.70 -10.86
CA HIS A 32 -7.24 1.02 -12.12
C HIS A 32 -8.67 1.29 -12.60
N LEU A 33 -9.66 1.21 -11.71
CA LEU A 33 -11.06 1.50 -12.03
C LEU A 33 -11.27 2.96 -12.45
N LEU A 34 -10.63 3.91 -11.77
CA LEU A 34 -10.67 5.32 -12.17
C LEU A 34 -10.04 5.53 -13.55
N ALA A 35 -8.92 4.86 -13.83
CA ALA A 35 -8.29 4.94 -15.14
C ALA A 35 -9.18 4.36 -16.25
N GLU A 36 -9.91 3.27 -15.96
CA GLU A 36 -10.85 2.65 -16.90
C GLU A 36 -12.10 3.53 -17.14
N LEU A 37 -12.67 4.10 -16.07
CA LEU A 37 -13.81 5.01 -16.14
C LEU A 37 -13.50 6.27 -16.97
N HIS A 38 -12.28 6.77 -16.89
CA HIS A 38 -11.83 7.97 -17.61
C HIS A 38 -11.04 7.64 -18.89
N ALA A 39 -10.98 6.37 -19.31
CA ALA A 39 -10.28 5.99 -20.52
C ALA A 39 -11.08 6.36 -21.77
N GLU A 40 -10.38 6.92 -22.75
CA GLU A 40 -10.87 7.00 -24.13
C GLU A 40 -11.25 5.61 -24.66
N PRO A 41 -12.24 5.50 -25.58
CA PRO A 41 -12.70 4.22 -26.10
C PRO A 41 -11.57 3.31 -26.62
N SER A 42 -10.56 3.89 -27.27
CA SER A 42 -9.39 3.18 -27.80
C SER A 42 -8.46 2.59 -26.74
N ARG A 43 -8.54 3.07 -25.49
CA ARG A 43 -7.69 2.65 -24.36
C ARG A 43 -8.42 1.80 -23.33
N ARG A 44 -9.75 1.72 -23.41
CA ARG A 44 -10.57 1.00 -22.43
C ARG A 44 -10.19 -0.48 -22.32
N THR A 45 -10.09 -1.18 -23.45
CA THR A 45 -9.67 -2.59 -23.51
C THR A 45 -8.31 -2.83 -22.85
N LEU A 46 -7.37 -1.90 -23.03
CA LEU A 46 -6.05 -1.98 -22.40
C LEU A 46 -6.13 -1.79 -20.88
N MET A 47 -6.96 -0.87 -20.40
CA MET A 47 -7.14 -0.66 -18.95
C MET A 47 -7.82 -1.86 -18.29
N GLU A 48 -8.86 -2.41 -18.90
CA GLU A 48 -9.52 -3.65 -18.45
C GLU A 48 -8.54 -4.83 -18.40
N GLN A 49 -7.64 -4.94 -19.39
CA GLN A 49 -6.59 -5.95 -19.38
C GLN A 49 -5.66 -5.78 -18.18
N LYS A 50 -5.16 -4.56 -17.91
CA LYS A 50 -4.30 -4.26 -16.76
C LYS A 50 -4.99 -4.53 -15.42
N THR A 51 -6.29 -4.23 -15.32
CA THR A 51 -7.11 -4.59 -14.17
C THR A 51 -7.10 -6.10 -13.92
N ARG A 52 -7.38 -6.90 -14.96
CA ARG A 52 -7.40 -8.37 -14.86
C ARG A 52 -6.04 -8.95 -14.52
N GLU A 53 -4.97 -8.46 -15.15
CA GLU A 53 -3.59 -8.89 -14.87
C GLU A 53 -3.20 -8.64 -13.42
N TYR A 54 -3.55 -7.46 -12.88
CA TYR A 54 -3.30 -7.15 -11.48
C TYR A 54 -4.06 -8.06 -10.53
N LEU A 55 -5.35 -8.30 -10.75
CA LEU A 55 -6.13 -9.21 -9.91
C LEU A 55 -5.56 -10.63 -9.91
N ARG A 56 -5.11 -11.12 -11.07
CA ARG A 56 -4.41 -12.42 -11.14
C ARG A 56 -3.12 -12.43 -10.33
N SER A 57 -2.36 -11.33 -10.32
CA SER A 57 -1.10 -11.24 -9.57
C SER A 57 -1.30 -11.27 -8.04
N VAL A 58 -2.36 -10.61 -7.55
CA VAL A 58 -2.67 -10.51 -6.12
C VAL A 58 -3.18 -11.84 -5.54
N GLY A 59 -3.80 -12.69 -6.37
CA GLY A 59 -4.27 -14.04 -5.99
C GLY A 59 -3.29 -15.18 -6.31
N SER A 60 -2.08 -14.87 -6.79
CA SER A 60 -1.07 -15.88 -7.11
C SER A 60 -0.37 -16.41 -5.86
N ALA A 61 0.08 -17.67 -5.89
CA ALA A 61 0.66 -18.38 -4.74
C ALA A 61 1.88 -17.71 -4.07
N GLY A 62 2.46 -16.67 -4.70
CA GLY A 62 3.61 -15.92 -4.17
C GLY A 62 3.26 -14.61 -3.44
N THR A 63 2.00 -14.17 -3.43
CA THR A 63 1.61 -12.89 -2.79
C THR A 63 0.80 -13.17 -1.53
N ASN A 64 1.39 -12.93 -0.35
CA ASN A 64 0.65 -13.02 0.90
C ASN A 64 -0.13 -11.72 1.16
N VAL A 65 -1.45 -11.74 0.90
CA VAL A 65 -2.33 -10.60 1.13
C VAL A 65 -2.91 -10.65 2.54
N LEU A 66 -2.59 -9.65 3.35
CA LEU A 66 -3.06 -9.55 4.72
C LEU A 66 -4.42 -8.83 4.79
N GLY A 67 -5.40 -9.49 5.38
CA GLY A 67 -6.71 -8.90 5.64
C GLY A 67 -6.67 -7.69 6.59
N PHE A 68 -7.70 -6.85 6.53
CA PHE A 68 -7.88 -5.74 7.45
C PHE A 68 -8.69 -6.19 8.67
N THR A 69 -8.07 -6.17 9.84
CA THR A 69 -8.65 -6.74 11.07
C THR A 69 -9.25 -5.66 11.97
N THR A 70 -10.08 -6.06 12.94
CA THR A 70 -10.62 -5.15 13.98
C THR A 70 -9.51 -4.40 14.72
N ARG A 71 -8.39 -5.06 15.01
CA ARG A 71 -7.23 -4.40 15.65
C ARG A 71 -6.61 -3.35 14.74
N ALA A 72 -6.50 -3.64 13.44
CA ALA A 72 -5.98 -2.68 12.46
C ALA A 72 -6.89 -1.45 12.37
N ALA A 73 -8.21 -1.64 12.46
CA ALA A 73 -9.17 -0.55 12.54
C ALA A 73 -8.97 0.33 13.79
N VAL A 74 -8.79 -0.27 14.97
CA VAL A 74 -8.53 0.47 16.22
C VAL A 74 -7.23 1.27 16.13
N VAL A 75 -6.14 0.67 15.65
CA VAL A 75 -4.86 1.38 15.47
C VAL A 75 -4.99 2.48 14.42
N SER A 76 -5.73 2.24 13.33
CA SER A 76 -6.00 3.26 12.32
C SER A 76 -6.73 4.46 12.92
N ALA A 77 -7.74 4.25 13.78
CA ALA A 77 -8.43 5.33 14.46
C ALA A 77 -7.49 6.17 15.35
N GLN A 78 -6.58 5.51 16.08
CA GLN A 78 -5.56 6.19 16.87
C GLN A 78 -4.62 7.04 15.98
N LEU A 79 -4.15 6.47 14.86
CA LEU A 79 -3.31 7.18 13.90
C LEU A 79 -4.04 8.37 13.26
N MET A 80 -5.32 8.22 12.91
CA MET A 80 -6.14 9.31 12.37
C MET A 80 -6.35 10.43 13.38
N ALA A 81 -6.51 10.11 14.68
CA ALA A 81 -6.60 11.12 15.73
C ALA A 81 -5.27 11.88 15.93
N LEU A 82 -4.13 11.20 15.80
CA LEU A 82 -2.81 11.81 15.91
C LEU A 82 -2.39 12.61 14.68
N LEU A 83 -2.87 12.23 13.49
CA LEU A 83 -2.50 12.83 12.21
C LEU A 83 -3.75 13.34 11.45
N PRO A 84 -4.55 14.26 12.02
CA PRO A 84 -5.92 14.54 11.55
C PRO A 84 -6.01 15.16 10.14
N THR A 85 -4.90 15.65 9.61
CA THR A 85 -4.83 16.35 8.33
C THR A 85 -4.05 15.54 7.30
N ALA A 86 -4.65 15.36 6.11
CA ALA A 86 -3.92 14.81 4.97
C ALA A 86 -2.72 15.71 4.60
N PRO A 87 -1.60 15.14 4.12
CA PRO A 87 -0.43 15.91 3.71
C PRO A 87 -0.77 16.88 2.57
N SER A 88 0.08 17.90 2.36
CA SER A 88 -0.01 18.79 1.20
C SER A 88 0.16 18.00 -0.11
N PRO A 89 -0.37 18.50 -1.26
CA PRO A 89 -0.18 17.78 -2.51
C PRO A 89 1.31 17.67 -2.85
N PRO A 90 1.74 16.62 -3.55
CA PRO A 90 3.12 16.54 -4.02
C PRO A 90 3.41 17.73 -4.94
N GLN A 91 4.48 18.47 -4.65
CA GLN A 91 4.94 19.56 -5.52
C GLN A 91 5.56 18.94 -6.78
N ARG A 92 4.75 18.72 -7.81
CA ARG A 92 5.25 18.39 -9.16
C ARG A 92 4.96 19.58 -10.06
N SER A 93 6.01 20.11 -10.67
CA SER A 93 6.00 21.34 -11.45
C SER A 93 5.05 21.32 -12.66
N HIS A 94 4.57 20.14 -13.13
CA HIS A 94 3.84 20.05 -14.40
C HIS A 94 2.70 19.01 -14.48
N ARG A 95 2.06 18.60 -13.37
CA ARG A 95 0.90 17.67 -13.47
C ARG A 95 -0.26 18.06 -12.56
N MET A 96 -1.46 17.84 -13.08
CA MET A 96 -2.79 18.13 -12.51
C MET A 96 -2.80 18.14 -10.99
N ALA A 97 -3.37 19.20 -10.43
CA ALA A 97 -3.61 19.30 -8.99
C ALA A 97 -4.46 18.11 -8.53
N GLU A 98 -3.85 17.22 -7.74
CA GLU A 98 -4.57 16.14 -7.04
C GLU A 98 -5.73 16.76 -6.26
N SER A 99 -6.95 16.27 -6.51
CA SER A 99 -8.14 16.78 -5.84
C SER A 99 -8.02 16.60 -4.32
N ARG A 100 -8.65 17.48 -3.53
CA ARG A 100 -8.67 17.32 -2.06
C ARG A 100 -9.24 15.97 -1.66
N GLN A 101 -10.25 15.49 -2.38
CA GLN A 101 -10.92 14.22 -2.09
C GLN A 101 -10.03 13.01 -2.37
N ASP A 102 -9.28 13.01 -3.48
CA ASP A 102 -8.31 11.95 -3.79
C ASP A 102 -7.22 11.90 -2.73
N ARG A 103 -6.76 13.08 -2.29
CA ARG A 103 -5.74 13.19 -1.25
C ARG A 103 -6.20 12.67 0.09
N LEU A 104 -7.42 13.02 0.50
CA LEU A 104 -8.04 12.48 1.71
C LEU A 104 -8.21 10.97 1.63
N SER A 105 -8.56 10.45 0.45
CA SER A 105 -8.73 9.00 0.24
C SER A 105 -7.39 8.27 0.38
N ARG A 106 -6.35 8.75 -0.31
CA ARG A 106 -4.99 8.20 -0.22
C ARG A 106 -4.45 8.24 1.21
N TRP A 107 -4.55 9.38 1.88
CA TRP A 107 -4.12 9.52 3.27
C TRP A 107 -4.80 8.51 4.21
N ARG A 108 -6.10 8.25 4.03
CA ARG A 108 -6.81 7.22 4.82
C ARG A 108 -6.29 5.81 4.53
N PHE A 109 -6.02 5.48 3.26
CA PHE A 109 -5.43 4.20 2.89
C PHE A 109 -4.01 4.04 3.46
N ASP A 110 -3.16 5.07 3.35
CA ASP A 110 -1.81 5.09 3.92
C ASP A 110 -1.84 4.81 5.42
N ILE A 111 -2.77 5.44 6.17
CA ILE A 111 -2.93 5.17 7.60
C ILE A 111 -3.33 3.72 7.87
N MET A 112 -4.29 3.18 7.11
CA MET A 112 -4.74 1.81 7.32
C MET A 112 -3.65 0.78 6.96
N ILE A 113 -2.82 1.06 5.94
CA ILE A 113 -1.65 0.25 5.60
C ILE A 113 -0.62 0.30 6.73
N ALA A 114 -0.31 1.49 7.25
CA ALA A 114 0.61 1.67 8.37
C ALA A 114 0.12 0.95 9.64
N ALA A 115 -1.18 0.97 9.92
CA ALA A 115 -1.78 0.24 11.03
C ALA A 115 -1.60 -1.28 10.89
N THR A 116 -1.82 -1.83 9.70
CA THR A 116 -1.56 -3.26 9.44
C THR A 116 -0.09 -3.60 9.67
N ALA A 117 0.84 -2.82 9.11
CA ALA A 117 2.28 -3.04 9.30
C ALA A 117 2.70 -2.96 10.78
N ARG A 118 2.15 -1.98 11.53
CA ARG A 118 2.44 -1.81 12.95
C ARG A 118 2.03 -3.00 13.81
N LEU A 119 0.93 -3.67 13.45
CA LEU A 119 0.44 -4.84 14.20
C LEU A 119 1.32 -6.07 13.98
N ILE A 120 1.85 -6.26 12.78
CA ILE A 120 2.81 -7.33 12.49
C ILE A 120 4.06 -7.16 13.35
N GLU A 121 4.56 -5.93 13.48
CA GLU A 121 5.72 -5.62 14.31
C GLU A 121 5.50 -5.90 15.80
N ARG A 122 4.28 -5.68 16.33
CA ARG A 122 3.96 -5.82 17.76
C ARG A 122 3.52 -7.22 18.18
N MET A 123 3.08 -8.06 17.25
CA MET A 123 2.53 -9.39 17.54
C MET A 123 3.03 -10.42 16.51
N PRO A 124 4.36 -10.62 16.42
CA PRO A 124 4.95 -11.52 15.44
C PRO A 124 4.46 -12.97 15.57
N GLU A 125 4.09 -13.42 16.77
CA GLU A 125 3.54 -14.74 17.07
C GLU A 125 2.22 -15.06 16.35
N ARG A 126 1.50 -14.03 15.89
CA ARG A 126 0.25 -14.18 15.13
C ARG A 126 0.45 -14.19 13.61
N PHE A 127 1.67 -13.92 13.15
CA PHE A 127 2.06 -13.95 11.74
C PHE A 127 3.29 -14.86 11.58
N PRO A 128 3.13 -16.17 11.82
CA PRO A 128 4.26 -17.11 11.76
C PRO A 128 4.91 -17.02 10.38
N GLY A 129 6.23 -16.79 10.37
CA GLY A 129 7.04 -16.57 9.18
C GLY A 129 7.38 -15.11 8.91
N VAL A 130 6.54 -14.14 9.31
CA VAL A 130 6.75 -12.70 8.99
C VAL A 130 7.71 -12.02 9.96
N GLY A 131 7.90 -12.57 11.16
CA GLY A 131 8.83 -12.08 12.17
C GLY A 131 8.51 -10.64 12.65
N PRO A 132 9.20 -10.14 13.68
CA PRO A 132 9.18 -8.71 13.95
C PRO A 132 9.82 -8.03 12.74
N LEU A 133 9.06 -7.20 12.02
CA LEU A 133 9.50 -6.53 10.79
C LEU A 133 10.72 -5.60 10.98
N ASN A 134 11.25 -5.47 12.21
CA ASN A 134 12.36 -4.59 12.58
C ASN A 134 12.23 -3.21 11.93
N LEU A 135 10.99 -2.71 11.83
CA LEU A 135 10.71 -1.42 11.22
C LEU A 135 11.48 -0.39 12.03
N ILE A 136 12.45 0.26 11.38
CA ILE A 136 13.25 1.32 11.98
C ILE A 136 12.27 2.44 12.34
N SER A 137 11.85 2.48 13.60
CA SER A 137 11.11 3.59 14.16
C SER A 137 12.00 4.81 14.13
N VAL A 138 11.63 5.82 13.35
CA VAL A 138 12.34 7.12 13.20
C VAL A 138 12.61 7.81 14.55
N LYS A 139 11.97 7.40 15.65
CA LYS A 139 12.35 7.82 17.01
C LYS A 139 13.77 7.45 17.45
N ARG A 140 14.50 6.60 16.72
CA ARG A 140 15.92 6.26 17.02
C ARG A 140 16.97 7.12 16.32
N LEU A 141 16.58 8.14 15.56
CA LEU A 141 17.51 9.08 14.89
C LEU A 141 17.66 10.42 15.64
N ALA A 142 17.19 10.50 16.88
CA ALA A 142 17.31 11.67 17.75
C ALA A 142 18.02 11.34 19.07
N ALA A 143 19.06 10.51 19.02
CA ALA A 143 20.03 10.30 20.08
C ALA A 143 21.41 10.68 19.58
#